data_AF-A0A5J4WGF2-F1
#
_entry.id   AF-A0A5J4WGF2-F1
#
_cell.length_a   1.000
_cell.length_b   1.000
_cell.length_c   1.000
_cell.angle_alpha   90.00
_cell.angle_beta   90.00
_cell.angle_gamma   90.00
#
_symmetry.space_group_name_H-M   'P 1'
#
loop_
_entity.id
_entity.type
_entity.pdbx_description
1 polymer ?
#
loop_
_entity_poly.entity_id
_entity_poly.type
_entity_poly.pdbx_seq_one_letter_code
_entity_poly.pdbx_strand_id
1 'polypeptide(L)'
;MHLQQLGTIEATLKSNSVDAFRNDGEHHYSIKEIKHQSQMPALFDKEILISLSDSDHDVTQIQNSFLSIVLTANVQFDNKFEGFEESYKDGTVLFIGLKSASQVIRQYTIYHRGRTIDGTLQNDSTTEQFIYNTVKPRSEKNNRKHIHSLYENIHKYDTSACGTYLTIREIEEAIKGQVSVPYTMPIRFRLSIPLDDILIFSGFTDYPNSLFGDLKIKFKINPNAFVFAQVNPIISMAKYYTMNKTAFMARGPDKQKNFDLLFRNWSLGYQYTKQFTQMGCTADLITKISIEQITDSGLKNLMCSISPVTLSIKNYVVTEVTANMSGYKATDDYLQRIRDFFANRPFVVPSQRVEAWSFPTSATTTGIRTSQNIPLSHVTDSCLLFPKDARATTCFENPCYHNMQVTTCGRNFPDMPMNTLDQQFFQMQLNASNLDLLFEATDEFEDALTTPRNTASRRLNPHTDLTSFMITLQCERNSNGALTFDGQDTNNQNVSVELRGGPIYQGETDCYYNVGIMGKRPPPPILCTIHDTFWLFGPANGGSCVYDVNNTFDEVISQIEG
;
A
#
# COMPACT_ATOMS: atom_id res chain seq x y z
N MET A 1 39.18 -25.00 5.36
CA MET A 1 38.93 -24.00 4.31
C MET A 1 38.57 -22.73 5.04
N HIS A 2 39.44 -21.72 5.02
CA HIS A 2 39.21 -20.45 5.72
C HIS A 2 38.05 -19.74 5.01
N LEU A 3 36.88 -19.71 5.63
CA LEU A 3 35.88 -18.67 5.38
C LEU A 3 36.58 -17.36 5.77
N GLN A 4 37.06 -16.60 4.78
CA GLN A 4 37.26 -15.17 4.97
C GLN A 4 35.94 -14.63 5.51
N GLN A 5 36.01 -13.87 6.61
CA GLN A 5 34.87 -13.11 7.08
C GLN A 5 34.49 -12.14 5.96
N LEU A 6 33.54 -12.55 5.11
CA LEU A 6 32.77 -11.61 4.30
C LEU A 6 32.25 -10.54 5.27
N GLY A 7 32.45 -9.28 4.93
CA GLY A 7 31.86 -8.17 5.70
C GLY A 7 30.34 -8.34 5.80
N THR A 8 29.67 -7.47 6.56
CA THR A 8 28.20 -7.47 6.55
C THR A 8 27.69 -7.22 5.12
N ILE A 9 26.52 -7.77 4.76
CA ILE A 9 25.86 -7.53 3.46
C ILE A 9 25.84 -6.04 3.11
N GLU A 10 25.52 -5.21 4.11
CA GLU A 10 25.51 -3.76 4.00
C GLU A 10 26.87 -3.18 3.62
N ALA A 11 27.97 -3.68 4.19
CA ALA A 11 29.32 -3.24 3.85
C ALA A 11 29.69 -3.65 2.41
N THR A 12 29.33 -4.86 2.00
CA THR A 12 29.58 -5.35 0.63
C THR A 12 28.79 -4.54 -0.39
N LEU A 13 27.50 -4.29 -0.15
CA LEU A 13 26.66 -3.45 -1.00
C LEU A 13 27.15 -1.99 -1.04
N LYS A 14 27.56 -1.42 0.09
CA LYS A 14 28.20 -0.09 0.13
C LYS A 14 29.49 -0.04 -0.68
N SER A 15 30.29 -1.11 -0.71
CA SER A 15 31.50 -1.17 -1.54
C SER A 15 31.19 -1.31 -3.05
N ASN A 16 29.96 -1.73 -3.39
CA ASN A 16 29.46 -1.79 -4.76
C ASN A 16 28.74 -0.49 -5.19
N SER A 17 28.48 0.45 -4.27
CA SER A 17 27.79 1.71 -4.58
C SER A 17 28.67 2.75 -5.28
N VAL A 18 28.02 3.70 -5.94
CA VAL A 18 28.64 4.80 -6.66
C VAL A 18 28.99 5.98 -5.72
N ASP A 19 28.46 5.98 -4.50
CA ASP A 19 28.68 7.04 -3.50
C ASP A 19 30.15 7.12 -3.03
N ALA A 20 30.93 6.07 -3.28
CA ALA A 20 32.35 6.02 -2.95
C ALA A 20 33.19 7.02 -3.77
N PHE A 21 32.68 7.53 -4.90
CA PHE A 21 33.40 8.46 -5.77
C PHE A 21 33.01 9.92 -5.48
N ARG A 22 34.00 10.80 -5.39
CA ARG A 22 33.77 12.24 -5.22
C ARG A 22 33.64 12.93 -6.57
N ASN A 23 32.51 13.59 -6.79
CA ASN A 23 32.36 14.58 -7.85
C ASN A 23 33.02 15.90 -7.41
N ASP A 24 33.44 16.74 -8.36
CA ASP A 24 34.18 17.99 -8.08
C ASP A 24 33.30 19.12 -7.52
N GLY A 25 31.98 18.95 -7.62
CA GLY A 25 30.96 19.90 -7.15
C GLY A 25 30.59 20.99 -8.17
N GLU A 26 31.16 20.98 -9.38
CA GLU A 26 30.82 21.97 -10.44
C GLU A 26 29.54 21.60 -11.18
N HIS A 27 29.20 20.31 -11.25
CA HIS A 27 27.97 19.82 -11.85
C HIS A 27 26.85 19.69 -10.82
N HIS A 28 25.69 20.26 -11.14
CA HIS A 28 24.63 20.49 -10.16
C HIS A 28 23.50 19.47 -10.27
N TYR A 29 22.90 19.17 -9.12
CA TYR A 29 21.62 18.48 -9.01
C TYR A 29 20.54 19.17 -9.85
N SER A 30 19.75 18.40 -10.58
CA SER A 30 18.62 18.91 -11.35
C SER A 30 17.48 17.90 -11.42
N ILE A 31 16.27 18.41 -11.64
CA ILE A 31 15.07 17.61 -11.85
C ILE A 31 14.65 17.75 -13.31
N LYS A 32 14.33 16.62 -13.94
CA LYS A 32 13.83 16.55 -15.32
C LYS A 32 12.44 15.93 -15.34
N GLU A 33 11.51 16.65 -15.95
CA GLU A 33 10.17 16.14 -16.22
C GLU A 33 10.18 15.38 -17.56
N ILE A 34 9.94 14.08 -17.50
CA ILE A 34 9.85 13.21 -18.67
C ILE A 34 8.37 12.89 -18.91
N LYS A 35 7.88 13.14 -20.13
CA LYS A 35 6.52 12.75 -20.52
C LYS A 35 6.48 11.28 -20.96
N HIS A 36 5.34 10.64 -20.70
CA HIS A 36 5.01 9.30 -21.20
C HIS A 36 5.15 9.19 -22.74
N GLN A 37 5.40 7.97 -23.20
CA GLN A 37 5.55 7.61 -24.62
C GLN A 37 4.29 6.95 -25.21
N SER A 38 3.30 6.65 -24.37
CA SER A 38 2.01 6.06 -24.77
C SER A 38 1.02 7.10 -25.30
N GLN A 39 -0.08 6.63 -25.91
CA GLN A 39 -1.21 7.50 -26.23
C GLN A 39 -1.99 7.87 -24.96
N MET A 40 -2.36 9.14 -24.83
CA MET A 40 -3.26 9.65 -23.80
C MET A 40 -4.49 10.32 -24.44
N PRO A 41 -5.66 10.29 -23.78
CA PRO A 41 -5.93 9.62 -22.50
C PRO A 41 -5.91 8.08 -22.60
N ALA A 42 -5.50 7.41 -21.51
CA ALA A 42 -5.42 5.95 -21.43
C ALA A 42 -6.51 5.36 -20.52
N LEU A 43 -7.17 4.30 -20.99
CA LEU A 43 -8.06 3.47 -20.16
C LEU A 43 -7.23 2.51 -19.28
N PHE A 44 -7.89 1.91 -18.30
CA PHE A 44 -7.22 1.08 -17.29
C PHE A 44 -6.53 -0.18 -17.81
N ASP A 45 -6.99 -0.71 -18.95
CA ASP A 45 -6.42 -1.87 -19.62
C ASP A 45 -5.22 -1.52 -20.50
N LYS A 46 -4.96 -0.23 -20.74
CA LYS A 46 -3.87 0.25 -21.59
C LYS A 46 -2.57 0.35 -20.81
N GLU A 47 -1.50 0.04 -21.51
CA GLU A 47 -0.14 0.09 -21.00
C GLU A 47 0.44 1.49 -21.19
N ILE A 48 1.08 1.99 -20.14
CA ILE A 48 1.73 3.29 -20.10
C ILE A 48 3.24 3.05 -20.02
N LEU A 49 3.97 3.46 -21.06
CA LEU A 49 5.42 3.41 -21.11
C LEU A 49 6.00 4.79 -20.78
N ILE A 50 6.95 4.85 -19.86
CA ILE A 50 7.63 6.09 -19.49
C ILE A 50 9.11 5.85 -19.15
N SER A 51 9.97 6.80 -19.55
CA SER A 51 11.40 6.76 -19.23
C SER A 51 11.63 7.10 -17.76
N LEU A 52 12.61 6.43 -17.15
CA LEU A 52 13.10 6.64 -15.79
C LEU A 52 14.55 7.14 -15.79
N SER A 53 15.00 7.71 -16.90
CA SER A 53 16.33 8.27 -17.07
C SER A 53 16.32 9.27 -18.23
N ASP A 54 17.14 10.30 -18.13
CA ASP A 54 17.30 11.37 -19.13
C ASP A 54 18.77 11.56 -19.51
N SER A 55 19.05 11.96 -20.75
CA SER A 55 20.42 12.19 -21.23
C SER A 55 21.10 13.42 -20.60
N ASP A 56 20.33 14.31 -19.99
CA ASP A 56 20.87 15.44 -19.25
C ASP A 56 21.44 15.05 -17.88
N HIS A 57 21.17 13.83 -17.41
CA HIS A 57 21.76 13.26 -16.20
C HIS A 57 22.78 12.21 -16.59
N ASP A 58 23.96 12.24 -15.98
CA ASP A 58 24.91 11.14 -16.09
C ASP A 58 24.63 10.04 -15.06
N VAL A 59 24.07 10.46 -13.92
CA VAL A 59 23.60 9.62 -12.82
C VAL A 59 22.18 10.07 -12.43
N THR A 60 21.25 9.12 -12.43
CA THR A 60 19.87 9.30 -12.01
C THR A 60 19.69 8.83 -10.56
N GLN A 61 19.14 9.66 -9.69
CA GLN A 61 18.85 9.32 -8.29
C GLN A 61 17.43 8.75 -8.19
N ILE A 62 17.31 7.43 -8.29
CA ILE A 62 16.02 6.72 -8.32
C ILE A 62 15.24 6.95 -7.02
N GLN A 63 15.90 6.85 -5.85
CA GLN A 63 15.30 7.12 -4.54
C GLN A 63 14.69 8.53 -4.39
N ASN A 64 15.18 9.52 -5.15
CA ASN A 64 14.72 10.91 -5.11
C ASN A 64 13.75 11.24 -6.25
N SER A 65 13.36 10.23 -7.04
CA SER A 65 12.56 10.39 -8.24
C SER A 65 11.17 9.80 -8.05
N PHE A 66 10.17 10.33 -8.77
CA PHE A 66 8.79 9.89 -8.60
C PHE A 66 7.94 10.07 -9.87
N LEU A 67 6.93 9.21 -10.03
CA LEU A 67 5.90 9.33 -11.06
C LEU A 67 4.75 10.20 -10.57
N SER A 68 4.32 11.16 -11.37
CA SER A 68 3.08 11.91 -11.20
C SER A 68 2.02 11.36 -12.15
N ILE A 69 0.91 10.87 -11.62
CA ILE A 69 -0.23 10.36 -12.39
C ILE A 69 -1.46 11.21 -12.11
N VAL A 70 -2.12 11.67 -13.18
CA VAL A 70 -3.39 12.38 -13.11
C VAL A 70 -4.47 11.59 -13.82
N LEU A 71 -5.51 11.21 -13.08
CA LEU A 71 -6.61 10.41 -13.60
C LEU A 71 -7.96 10.96 -13.18
N THR A 72 -9.00 10.64 -13.92
CA THR A 72 -10.40 10.93 -13.58
C THR A 72 -11.18 9.65 -13.53
N ALA A 73 -11.83 9.36 -12.40
CA ALA A 73 -12.66 8.18 -12.20
C ALA A 73 -14.14 8.58 -12.06
N ASN A 74 -15.00 7.81 -12.72
CA ASN A 74 -16.44 7.90 -12.53
C ASN A 74 -16.84 7.02 -11.34
N VAL A 75 -16.97 7.65 -10.18
CA VAL A 75 -17.32 6.98 -8.92
C VAL A 75 -18.84 6.86 -8.83
N GLN A 76 -19.29 5.67 -8.46
CA GLN A 76 -20.67 5.27 -8.31
C GLN A 76 -21.07 5.21 -6.83
N PHE A 77 -22.20 5.81 -6.49
CA PHE A 77 -22.78 5.89 -5.15
C PHE A 77 -24.14 5.20 -5.16
N ASP A 78 -24.40 4.32 -4.19
CA ASP A 78 -25.74 3.72 -4.00
C ASP A 78 -26.68 4.57 -3.12
N ASN A 79 -26.14 5.60 -2.45
CA ASN A 79 -26.86 6.51 -1.58
C ASN A 79 -26.75 7.96 -2.08
N LYS A 80 -27.80 8.77 -1.85
CA LYS A 80 -27.83 10.19 -2.24
C LYS A 80 -27.34 11.18 -1.19
N PHE A 81 -27.25 10.76 0.07
CA PHE A 81 -26.93 11.64 1.19
C PHE A 81 -27.87 12.85 1.37
N GLU A 82 -29.12 12.82 0.89
CA GLU A 82 -30.07 13.96 0.96
C GLU A 82 -30.51 14.35 2.39
N GLY A 83 -30.16 13.56 3.41
CA GLY A 83 -30.68 13.71 4.77
C GLY A 83 -29.93 14.73 5.65
N PHE A 84 -28.86 15.34 5.17
CA PHE A 84 -28.05 16.26 5.98
C PHE A 84 -28.71 17.63 6.12
N GLU A 85 -28.68 18.17 7.34
CA GLU A 85 -29.06 19.56 7.61
C GLU A 85 -28.09 20.51 6.89
N GLU A 86 -28.64 21.59 6.34
CA GLU A 86 -27.97 22.49 5.40
C GLU A 86 -26.66 23.10 5.93
N SER A 87 -26.56 23.30 7.25
CA SER A 87 -25.35 23.83 7.90
C SER A 87 -24.22 22.81 8.03
N TYR A 88 -24.53 21.51 7.90
CA TYR A 88 -23.56 20.42 8.10
C TYR A 88 -22.98 19.86 6.79
N LYS A 89 -23.62 20.12 5.65
CA LYS A 89 -23.24 19.53 4.35
C LYS A 89 -21.83 19.87 3.88
N ASP A 90 -21.38 21.10 4.13
CA ASP A 90 -20.03 21.55 3.73
C ASP A 90 -18.91 20.99 4.62
N GLY A 91 -19.18 20.77 5.90
CA GLY A 91 -18.16 20.34 6.84
C GLY A 91 -18.21 18.86 7.15
N THR A 92 -19.16 18.11 6.59
CA THR A 92 -19.13 16.64 6.60
C THR A 92 -18.46 16.16 5.32
N VAL A 93 -17.45 15.31 5.46
CA VAL A 93 -16.52 14.96 4.38
C VAL A 93 -16.34 13.46 4.23
N LEU A 94 -16.32 13.00 2.98
CA LEU A 94 -15.92 11.66 2.57
C LEU A 94 -14.54 11.71 1.90
N PHE A 95 -13.62 10.85 2.32
CA PHE A 95 -12.36 10.63 1.63
C PHE A 95 -12.52 9.50 0.61
N ILE A 96 -11.97 9.71 -0.59
CA ILE A 96 -11.81 8.68 -1.61
C ILE A 96 -10.37 8.76 -2.13
N GLY A 97 -9.65 7.64 -2.20
CA GLY A 97 -8.25 7.65 -2.62
C GLY A 97 -7.58 6.29 -2.52
N LEU A 98 -6.28 6.29 -2.24
CA LEU A 98 -5.46 5.10 -2.06
C LEU A 98 -4.77 5.15 -0.69
N LYS A 99 -4.50 3.98 -0.09
CA LYS A 99 -3.67 3.89 1.11
C LYS A 99 -2.20 4.21 0.77
N SER A 100 -1.70 3.71 -0.36
CA SER A 100 -0.45 4.13 -0.99
C SER A 100 -0.65 4.37 -2.48
N ALA A 101 -0.04 5.43 -3.03
CA ALA A 101 -0.13 5.76 -4.45
C ALA A 101 0.40 4.62 -5.34
N SER A 102 1.45 3.91 -4.91
CA SER A 102 2.07 2.81 -5.66
C SER A 102 1.11 1.64 -5.89
N GLN A 103 0.13 1.43 -5.01
CA GLN A 103 -0.89 0.39 -5.13
C GLN A 103 -1.78 0.55 -6.37
N VAL A 104 -1.80 1.74 -6.99
CA VAL A 104 -2.50 1.95 -8.26
C VAL A 104 -1.85 1.17 -9.41
N ILE A 105 -0.59 0.74 -9.30
CA ILE A 105 0.08 -0.04 -10.32
C ILE A 105 -0.43 -1.48 -10.21
N ARG A 106 -1.07 -1.98 -11.28
CA ARG A 106 -1.57 -3.35 -11.37
C ARG A 106 -0.48 -4.31 -11.83
N GLN A 107 0.20 -3.91 -12.90
CA GLN A 107 1.20 -4.72 -13.58
C GLN A 107 2.33 -3.80 -14.03
N TYR A 108 3.56 -4.29 -14.01
CA TYR A 108 4.66 -3.57 -14.63
C TYR A 108 5.67 -4.53 -15.30
N THR A 109 6.50 -3.96 -16.15
CA THR A 109 7.67 -4.60 -16.74
C THR A 109 8.72 -3.53 -17.01
N ILE A 110 10.00 -3.87 -16.79
CA ILE A 110 11.10 -2.92 -16.97
C ILE A 110 11.77 -3.12 -18.32
N TYR A 111 12.18 -2.01 -18.91
CA TYR A 111 12.95 -1.97 -20.15
C TYR A 111 14.30 -1.35 -19.87
N HIS A 112 15.32 -1.91 -20.51
CA HIS A 112 16.66 -1.38 -20.56
C HIS A 112 17.09 -1.32 -22.02
N ARG A 113 17.52 -0.14 -22.50
CA ARG A 113 17.97 0.05 -23.89
C ARG A 113 16.97 -0.42 -24.95
N GLY A 114 15.70 -0.11 -24.71
CA GLY A 114 14.60 -0.49 -25.60
C GLY A 114 14.25 -1.98 -25.62
N ARG A 115 14.87 -2.81 -24.76
CA ARG A 115 14.56 -4.23 -24.62
C ARG A 115 13.89 -4.50 -23.29
N THR A 116 12.91 -5.39 -23.30
CA THR A 116 12.32 -5.93 -22.06
C THR A 116 13.37 -6.72 -21.30
N ILE A 117 13.40 -6.57 -19.98
CA ILE A 117 14.28 -7.34 -19.10
C ILE A 117 13.50 -8.55 -18.60
N ASP A 118 14.00 -9.74 -18.90
CA ASP A 118 13.40 -10.99 -18.47
C ASP A 118 13.32 -11.06 -16.93
N GLY A 119 12.25 -11.67 -16.40
CA GLY A 119 12.03 -11.78 -14.95
C GLY A 119 11.37 -10.56 -14.29
N THR A 120 11.33 -9.39 -14.95
CA THR A 120 10.78 -8.14 -14.37
C THR A 120 9.26 -7.98 -14.51
N LEU A 121 8.57 -8.91 -15.19
CA LEU A 121 7.12 -8.86 -15.33
C LEU A 121 6.45 -9.18 -13.98
N GLN A 122 5.82 -8.17 -13.39
CA GLN A 122 4.97 -8.34 -12.22
C GLN A 122 3.49 -8.21 -12.64
N ASN A 123 2.70 -9.25 -12.40
CA ASN A 123 1.28 -9.31 -12.79
C ASN A 123 0.31 -8.88 -11.68
N ASP A 124 0.76 -8.90 -10.42
CA ASP A 124 0.01 -8.47 -9.25
C ASP A 124 0.83 -7.49 -8.39
N SER A 125 1.17 -6.36 -8.99
CA SER A 125 1.95 -5.33 -8.31
C SER A 125 1.15 -4.68 -7.17
N THR A 126 -0.18 -4.66 -7.23
CA THR A 126 -1.00 -4.08 -6.15
C THR A 126 -0.79 -4.84 -4.83
N THR A 127 -0.79 -6.17 -4.86
CA THR A 127 -0.51 -7.00 -3.68
C THR A 127 0.94 -6.87 -3.22
N GLU A 128 1.89 -6.86 -4.16
CA GLU A 128 3.31 -6.61 -3.88
C GLU A 128 3.51 -5.27 -3.13
N GLN A 129 2.93 -4.19 -3.66
CA GLN A 129 3.01 -2.87 -3.03
C GLN A 129 2.24 -2.81 -1.71
N PHE A 130 1.15 -3.57 -1.55
CA PHE A 130 0.48 -3.66 -0.25
C PHE A 130 1.41 -4.26 0.81
N ILE A 131 2.05 -5.39 0.53
CA ILE A 131 2.96 -6.05 1.47
C ILE A 131 4.13 -5.14 1.81
N TYR A 132 4.83 -4.66 0.78
CA TYR A 132 6.01 -3.82 0.95
C TYR A 132 5.71 -2.51 1.69
N ASN A 133 4.67 -1.78 1.26
CA ASN A 133 4.36 -0.49 1.87
C ASN A 133 3.63 -0.64 3.21
N THR A 134 3.07 -1.79 3.58
CA THR A 134 2.47 -1.99 4.91
C THR A 134 3.54 -1.91 5.99
N VAL A 135 4.69 -2.54 5.78
CA VAL A 135 5.80 -2.60 6.76
C VAL A 135 6.81 -1.46 6.65
N LYS A 136 6.61 -0.50 5.74
CA LYS A 136 7.44 0.71 5.71
C LYS A 136 7.36 1.46 7.04
N PRO A 137 8.49 1.95 7.58
CA PRO A 137 8.53 2.72 8.82
C PRO A 137 7.60 3.93 8.79
N ARG A 138 7.06 4.28 9.96
CA ARG A 138 6.17 5.44 10.13
C ARG A 138 6.80 6.75 9.63
N SER A 139 8.10 6.93 9.84
CA SER A 139 8.86 8.11 9.43
C SER A 139 8.89 8.30 7.91
N GLU A 140 8.89 7.22 7.13
CA GLU A 140 8.88 7.27 5.67
C GLU A 140 7.50 7.64 5.12
N LYS A 141 6.43 7.24 5.80
CA LYS A 141 5.05 7.51 5.34
C LYS A 141 4.54 8.90 5.72
N ASN A 142 5.03 9.45 6.82
CA ASN A 142 4.59 10.74 7.34
C ASN A 142 5.02 11.92 6.44
N ASN A 143 4.19 12.97 6.42
CA ASN A 143 4.49 14.27 5.79
C ASN A 143 4.76 14.24 4.26
N ARG A 144 4.44 13.15 3.58
CA ARG A 144 4.57 12.99 2.12
C ARG A 144 3.24 13.25 1.40
N LYS A 145 3.09 14.41 0.76
CA LYS A 145 1.87 14.80 0.06
C LYS A 145 1.56 13.88 -1.13
N HIS A 146 0.33 13.39 -1.20
CA HIS A 146 -0.19 12.58 -2.32
C HIS A 146 0.50 11.22 -2.52
N ILE A 147 1.20 10.72 -1.50
CA ILE A 147 1.91 9.44 -1.55
C ILE A 147 1.17 8.41 -0.69
N HIS A 148 1.05 8.66 0.62
CA HIS A 148 0.35 7.76 1.54
C HIS A 148 -0.87 8.43 2.19
N SER A 149 -1.89 7.64 2.48
CA SER A 149 -3.08 8.03 3.25
C SER A 149 -3.18 7.17 4.51
N LEU A 150 -2.49 7.58 5.57
CA LEU A 150 -2.65 6.93 6.88
C LEU A 150 -4.03 7.27 7.45
N TYR A 151 -4.75 6.26 7.95
CA TYR A 151 -6.14 6.47 8.37
C TYR A 151 -6.28 7.53 9.46
N GLU A 152 -5.39 7.57 10.43
CA GLU A 152 -5.40 8.56 11.51
C GLU A 152 -5.29 10.01 10.98
N ASN A 153 -4.57 10.20 9.87
CA ASN A 153 -4.43 11.50 9.21
C ASN A 153 -5.70 11.84 8.42
N ILE A 154 -6.25 10.87 7.68
CA ILE A 154 -7.51 11.03 6.94
C ILE A 154 -8.67 11.33 7.90
N HIS A 155 -8.76 10.59 9.00
CA HIS A 155 -9.78 10.76 10.02
C HIS A 155 -9.69 12.15 10.68
N LYS A 156 -8.49 12.72 10.78
CA LYS A 156 -8.22 14.09 11.26
C LYS A 156 -8.31 15.16 10.15
N TYR A 157 -8.76 14.80 8.95
CA TYR A 157 -8.90 15.68 7.80
C TYR A 157 -7.58 16.35 7.38
N ASP A 158 -6.50 15.57 7.27
CA ASP A 158 -5.19 16.05 6.85
C ASP A 158 -5.12 16.33 5.34
N THR A 159 -4.41 17.38 4.93
CA THR A 159 -4.34 17.81 3.51
C THR A 159 -3.38 17.01 2.64
N SER A 160 -2.53 16.17 3.24
CA SER A 160 -1.44 15.45 2.57
C SER A 160 -1.88 14.14 1.93
N ALA A 161 -3.19 13.84 1.98
CA ALA A 161 -3.78 12.59 1.55
C ALA A 161 -3.48 12.22 0.07
N CYS A 162 -3.31 10.92 -0.18
CA CYS A 162 -3.30 10.32 -1.50
C CYS A 162 -4.73 10.08 -1.99
N GLY A 163 -5.45 11.16 -2.28
CA GLY A 163 -6.85 11.08 -2.70
C GLY A 163 -7.53 12.43 -2.80
N THR A 164 -8.86 12.41 -2.75
CA THR A 164 -9.72 13.58 -2.80
C THR A 164 -10.73 13.51 -1.67
N TYR A 165 -10.94 14.66 -1.03
CA TYR A 165 -12.01 14.86 -0.07
C TYR A 165 -13.20 15.46 -0.80
N LEU A 166 -14.37 14.89 -0.56
CA LEU A 166 -15.65 15.39 -1.07
C LEU A 166 -16.54 15.75 0.10
N THR A 167 -17.04 16.97 0.11
CA THR A 167 -18.11 17.38 1.02
C THR A 167 -19.41 16.72 0.60
N ILE A 168 -20.33 16.52 1.56
CA ILE A 168 -21.67 15.99 1.23
C ILE A 168 -22.39 16.92 0.24
N ARG A 169 -22.16 18.24 0.32
CA ARG A 169 -22.72 19.21 -0.63
C ARG A 169 -22.27 18.93 -2.07
N GLU A 170 -20.98 18.74 -2.30
CA GLU A 170 -20.44 18.45 -3.63
C GLU A 170 -21.03 17.16 -4.22
N ILE A 171 -21.19 16.14 -3.37
CA ILE A 171 -21.79 14.86 -3.77
C ILE A 171 -23.26 15.07 -4.16
N GLU A 172 -24.07 15.68 -3.28
CA GLU A 172 -25.48 15.96 -3.53
C GLU A 172 -25.69 16.78 -4.82
N GLU A 173 -24.91 17.84 -5.01
CA GLU A 173 -24.99 18.71 -6.20
C GLU A 173 -24.64 17.96 -7.47
N ALA A 174 -23.60 17.12 -7.45
CA ALA A 174 -23.19 16.31 -8.59
C ALA A 174 -24.23 15.27 -9.02
N ILE A 175 -25.05 14.78 -8.08
CA ILE A 175 -26.03 13.71 -8.34
C ILE A 175 -27.50 14.18 -8.39
N LYS A 176 -27.78 15.45 -8.06
CA LYS A 176 -29.14 16.02 -7.91
C LYS A 176 -30.12 15.74 -9.07
N GLY A 177 -29.62 15.61 -10.30
CA GLY A 177 -30.43 15.33 -11.49
C GLY A 177 -30.48 13.87 -11.94
N GLN A 178 -29.77 12.97 -11.24
CA GLN A 178 -29.67 11.57 -11.63
C GLN A 178 -30.81 10.76 -11.02
N VAL A 179 -31.51 10.01 -11.87
CA VAL A 179 -32.71 9.23 -11.49
C VAL A 179 -32.43 7.73 -11.31
N SER A 180 -31.30 7.23 -11.80
CA SER A 180 -30.93 5.82 -11.71
C SER A 180 -29.81 5.61 -10.70
N VAL A 181 -30.05 4.73 -9.72
CA VAL A 181 -29.01 4.19 -8.84
C VAL A 181 -28.21 3.13 -9.63
N PRO A 182 -26.88 3.06 -9.50
CA PRO A 182 -26.03 3.94 -8.71
C PRO A 182 -25.75 5.30 -9.40
N TYR A 183 -25.71 6.37 -8.61
CA TYR A 183 -25.40 7.73 -9.05
C TYR A 183 -23.91 7.85 -9.37
N THR A 184 -23.54 8.59 -10.42
CA THR A 184 -22.17 8.68 -10.90
C THR A 184 -21.61 10.10 -10.79
N MET A 185 -20.45 10.27 -10.17
CA MET A 185 -19.73 11.55 -10.09
C MET A 185 -18.31 11.38 -10.64
N PRO A 186 -17.85 12.22 -11.58
CA PRO A 186 -16.46 12.24 -12.01
C PRO A 186 -15.58 12.89 -10.94
N ILE A 187 -14.52 12.20 -10.52
CA ILE A 187 -13.56 12.69 -9.51
C ILE A 187 -12.16 12.64 -10.11
N ARG A 188 -11.42 13.74 -10.00
CA ARG A 188 -10.04 13.85 -10.47
C ARG A 188 -9.07 13.57 -9.33
N PHE A 189 -8.13 12.66 -9.55
CA PHE A 189 -7.08 12.29 -8.61
C PHE A 189 -5.70 12.72 -9.13
N ARG A 190 -4.83 13.13 -8.22
CA ARG A 190 -3.41 13.38 -8.46
C ARG A 190 -2.62 12.47 -7.53
N LEU A 191 -1.79 11.62 -8.11
CA LEU A 191 -1.01 10.61 -7.39
C LEU A 191 0.48 10.91 -7.59
N SER A 192 1.25 10.77 -6.53
CA SER A 192 2.71 10.81 -6.56
C SER A 192 3.25 9.46 -6.11
N ILE A 193 3.99 8.77 -6.97
CA ILE A 193 4.55 7.45 -6.69
C ILE A 193 6.07 7.57 -6.68
N PRO A 194 6.69 7.67 -5.50
CA PRO A 194 8.14 7.53 -5.35
C PRO A 194 8.60 6.21 -6.00
N LEU A 195 9.74 6.21 -6.69
CA LEU A 195 10.22 4.99 -7.33
C LEU A 195 10.63 3.95 -6.28
N ASP A 196 11.15 4.38 -5.14
CA ASP A 196 11.45 3.53 -3.96
C ASP A 196 10.19 2.99 -3.25
N ASP A 197 8.98 3.41 -3.63
CA ASP A 197 7.73 2.78 -3.18
C ASP A 197 7.29 1.62 -4.10
N ILE A 198 7.99 1.40 -5.21
CA ILE A 198 7.80 0.27 -6.13
C ILE A 198 8.87 -0.77 -5.78
N LEU A 199 8.45 -1.94 -5.27
CA LEU A 199 9.37 -2.95 -4.72
C LEU A 199 10.61 -3.26 -5.58
N ILE A 200 10.45 -3.36 -6.90
CA ILE A 200 11.57 -3.69 -7.79
C ILE A 200 12.70 -2.64 -7.78
N PHE A 201 12.38 -1.41 -7.39
CA PHE A 201 13.34 -0.30 -7.30
C PHE A 201 13.79 0.02 -5.87
N SER A 202 13.34 -0.74 -4.85
CA SER A 202 13.56 -0.44 -3.44
C SER A 202 15.03 -0.29 -3.03
N GLY A 203 15.94 -1.02 -3.69
CA GLY A 203 17.38 -0.96 -3.44
C GLY A 203 18.14 0.10 -4.23
N PHE A 204 17.52 0.81 -5.18
CA PHE A 204 18.25 1.79 -5.98
C PHE A 204 18.46 3.11 -5.24
N THR A 205 19.70 3.57 -5.23
CA THR A 205 20.06 4.95 -4.88
C THR A 205 20.39 5.74 -6.14
N ASP A 206 21.66 5.68 -6.56
CA ASP A 206 22.23 6.34 -7.72
C ASP A 206 22.41 5.32 -8.86
N TYR A 207 21.80 5.61 -10.01
CA TYR A 207 21.87 4.80 -11.22
C TYR A 207 22.72 5.50 -12.30
N PRO A 208 23.93 5.01 -12.63
CA PRO A 208 24.79 5.59 -13.67
C PRO A 208 24.25 5.35 -15.09
N ASN A 209 23.21 6.08 -15.48
CA ASN A 209 22.57 5.91 -16.78
C ASN A 209 23.48 6.30 -17.95
N SER A 210 24.50 7.15 -17.74
CA SER A 210 25.56 7.41 -18.74
C SER A 210 26.42 6.19 -19.07
N LEU A 211 26.59 5.28 -18.11
CA LEU A 211 27.36 4.05 -18.27
C LEU A 211 26.46 2.89 -18.72
N PHE A 212 25.37 2.67 -18.00
CA PHE A 212 24.54 1.48 -18.19
C PHE A 212 23.43 1.70 -19.22
N GLY A 213 23.08 2.93 -19.58
CA GLY A 213 22.02 3.26 -20.54
C GLY A 213 20.68 3.60 -19.90
N ASP A 214 19.62 3.65 -20.71
CA ASP A 214 18.31 4.10 -20.28
C ASP A 214 17.48 3.00 -19.59
N LEU A 215 16.72 3.40 -18.58
CA LEU A 215 15.70 2.58 -17.92
C LEU A 215 14.30 3.13 -18.24
N LYS A 216 13.34 2.24 -18.46
CA LYS A 216 11.92 2.59 -18.62
C LYS A 216 11.04 1.62 -17.87
N ILE A 217 9.88 2.08 -17.44
CA ILE A 217 8.82 1.23 -16.88
C ILE A 217 7.62 1.26 -17.81
N LYS A 218 7.09 0.08 -18.12
CA LYS A 218 5.78 -0.10 -18.75
C LYS A 218 4.82 -0.63 -17.71
N PHE A 219 3.72 0.07 -17.44
CA PHE A 219 2.78 -0.35 -16.41
C PHE A 219 1.31 -0.22 -16.82
N LYS A 220 0.46 -0.98 -16.12
CA LYS A 220 -0.99 -0.84 -16.12
C LYS A 220 -1.46 -0.44 -14.73
N ILE A 221 -2.66 0.10 -14.68
CA ILE A 221 -3.26 0.67 -13.48
C ILE A 221 -4.39 -0.21 -12.95
N ASN A 222 -4.66 -0.16 -11.65
CA ASN A 222 -5.66 -0.96 -10.95
C ASN A 222 -6.78 -0.06 -10.39
N PRO A 223 -8.02 -0.11 -10.92
CA PRO A 223 -9.14 0.61 -10.32
C PRO A 223 -9.53 0.07 -8.93
N ASN A 224 -9.27 -1.21 -8.69
CA ASN A 224 -9.79 -1.89 -7.51
C ASN A 224 -9.02 -1.50 -6.24
N ALA A 225 -7.82 -0.92 -6.38
CA ALA A 225 -6.98 -0.49 -5.26
C ALA A 225 -7.55 0.68 -4.46
N PHE A 226 -8.52 1.43 -5.02
CA PHE A 226 -9.10 2.59 -4.34
C PHE A 226 -9.90 2.19 -3.10
N VAL A 227 -9.85 3.06 -2.09
CA VAL A 227 -10.54 2.97 -0.82
C VAL A 227 -11.34 4.24 -0.54
N PHE A 228 -12.28 4.15 0.38
CA PHE A 228 -12.99 5.29 0.93
C PHE A 228 -13.10 5.21 2.46
N ALA A 229 -13.24 6.37 3.10
CA ALA A 229 -13.47 6.48 4.54
C ALA A 229 -14.23 7.77 4.86
N GLN A 230 -15.13 7.73 5.84
CA GLN A 230 -15.77 8.95 6.33
C GLN A 230 -14.82 9.66 7.30
N VAL A 231 -14.52 10.93 7.01
CA VAL A 231 -13.70 11.77 7.89
C VAL A 231 -14.48 12.03 9.17
N ASN A 232 -13.78 12.21 10.30
CA ASN A 232 -14.44 12.57 11.53
C ASN A 232 -15.26 13.85 11.34
N PRO A 233 -16.60 13.80 11.46
CA PRO A 233 -17.46 14.95 11.17
C PRO A 233 -17.21 16.10 12.15
N ILE A 234 -16.80 15.82 13.40
CA ILE A 234 -16.47 16.87 14.37
C ILE A 234 -15.21 17.62 13.97
N ILE A 235 -14.18 16.89 13.55
CA ILE A 235 -12.90 17.50 13.14
C ILE A 235 -13.07 18.28 11.83
N SER A 236 -13.72 17.68 10.84
CA SER A 236 -13.96 18.32 9.54
C SER A 236 -14.86 19.55 9.67
N MET A 237 -15.93 19.48 10.46
CA MET A 237 -16.79 20.63 10.77
C MET A 237 -16.05 21.73 11.53
N ALA A 238 -15.22 21.39 12.52
CA ALA A 238 -14.43 22.38 13.25
C ALA A 238 -13.43 23.11 12.35
N LYS A 239 -12.75 22.38 11.45
CA LYS A 239 -11.85 22.97 10.45
C LYS A 239 -12.62 23.87 9.48
N TYR A 240 -13.74 23.39 8.94
CA TYR A 240 -14.58 24.16 8.03
C TYR A 240 -15.11 25.46 8.68
N TYR A 241 -15.59 25.37 9.93
CA TYR A 241 -16.04 26.52 10.70
C TYR A 241 -14.92 27.53 10.93
N THR A 242 -13.71 27.05 11.28
CA THR A 242 -12.54 27.90 11.53
C THR A 242 -12.12 28.63 10.25
N MET A 243 -12.07 27.95 9.11
CA MET A 243 -11.70 28.53 7.82
C MET A 243 -12.71 29.56 7.32
N ASN A 244 -14.00 29.38 7.63
CA ASN A 244 -15.09 30.22 7.11
C ASN A 244 -15.73 31.13 8.17
N LYS A 245 -15.05 31.35 9.30
CA LYS A 245 -15.60 32.02 10.49
C LYS A 245 -16.25 33.38 10.17
N THR A 246 -15.63 34.20 9.33
CA THR A 246 -16.14 35.52 8.93
C THR A 246 -17.43 35.42 8.11
N ALA A 247 -17.47 34.50 7.14
CA ALA A 247 -18.67 34.21 6.35
C ALA A 247 -19.80 33.60 7.21
N PHE A 248 -19.44 32.81 8.23
CA PHE A 248 -20.40 32.27 9.19
C PHE A 248 -21.02 33.32 10.08
N MET A 249 -20.21 34.22 10.64
CA MET A 249 -20.70 35.35 11.45
C MET A 249 -21.66 36.25 10.64
N ALA A 250 -21.41 36.40 9.34
CA ALA A 250 -22.30 37.14 8.44
C ALA A 250 -23.63 36.42 8.11
N ARG A 251 -23.72 35.09 8.29
CA ARG A 251 -24.92 34.27 7.97
C ARG A 251 -25.96 34.20 9.10
N GLY A 252 -25.75 34.91 10.21
CA GLY A 252 -26.71 35.06 11.31
C GLY A 252 -26.58 34.02 12.44
N PRO A 253 -27.16 34.30 13.62
CA PRO A 253 -26.92 33.55 14.86
C PRO A 253 -27.45 32.10 14.84
N ASP A 254 -28.43 31.79 13.99
CA ASP A 254 -29.03 30.45 13.98
C ASP A 254 -28.13 29.37 13.38
N LYS A 255 -27.28 29.71 12.40
CA LYS A 255 -26.27 28.76 11.90
C LYS A 255 -25.24 28.43 12.97
N GLN A 256 -24.80 29.44 13.75
CA GLN A 256 -23.84 29.22 14.82
C GLN A 256 -24.39 28.27 15.90
N LYS A 257 -25.66 28.42 16.29
CA LYS A 257 -26.34 27.52 17.24
C LYS A 257 -26.35 26.06 16.77
N ASN A 258 -26.48 25.81 15.47
CA ASN A 258 -26.46 24.46 14.93
C ASN A 258 -25.09 23.81 15.08
N PHE A 259 -24.00 24.53 14.78
CA PHE A 259 -22.63 24.04 15.03
C PHE A 259 -22.41 23.75 16.51
N ASP A 260 -22.78 24.66 17.41
CA ASP A 260 -22.65 24.47 18.86
C ASP A 260 -23.44 23.22 19.33
N LEU A 261 -24.61 22.98 18.75
CA LEU A 261 -25.43 21.80 19.03
C LEU A 261 -24.76 20.51 18.57
N LEU A 262 -24.12 20.50 17.40
CA LEU A 262 -23.32 19.36 16.93
C LEU A 262 -22.22 19.04 17.94
N PHE A 263 -21.40 20.02 18.35
CA PHE A 263 -20.29 19.78 19.28
C PHE A 263 -20.74 19.35 20.67
N ARG A 264 -21.82 19.92 21.19
CA ARG A 264 -22.34 19.59 22.53
C ARG A 264 -23.00 18.22 22.59
N ASN A 265 -23.70 17.83 21.53
CA ASN A 265 -24.54 16.63 21.52
C ASN A 265 -23.91 15.47 20.73
N TRP A 266 -22.69 15.63 20.19
CA TRP A 266 -21.99 14.54 19.52
C TRP A 266 -21.71 13.40 20.49
N SER A 267 -22.09 12.18 20.10
CA SER A 267 -21.83 10.98 20.88
C SER A 267 -20.68 10.18 20.29
N LEU A 268 -19.74 9.76 21.15
CA LEU A 268 -18.74 8.75 20.79
C LEU A 268 -19.39 7.37 20.52
N GLY A 269 -20.65 7.18 20.94
CA GLY A 269 -21.42 5.96 20.73
C GLY A 269 -22.00 5.77 19.32
N TYR A 270 -21.84 6.73 18.40
CA TYR A 270 -22.23 6.52 17.00
C TYR A 270 -21.35 5.45 16.34
N GLN A 271 -21.99 4.38 15.87
CA GLN A 271 -21.34 3.15 15.37
C GLN A 271 -21.18 3.14 13.84
N TYR A 272 -20.65 4.22 13.26
CA TYR A 272 -20.26 4.20 11.84
C TYR A 272 -18.87 3.56 11.67
N THR A 273 -18.56 3.10 10.47
CA THR A 273 -17.29 2.46 10.14
C THR A 273 -16.15 3.47 10.23
N LYS A 274 -15.23 3.25 11.18
CA LYS A 274 -14.03 4.08 11.40
C LYS A 274 -12.75 3.38 10.92
N GLN A 275 -12.73 3.00 9.66
CA GLN A 275 -11.58 2.39 8.97
C GLN A 275 -11.69 2.61 7.46
N PHE A 276 -10.65 2.29 6.69
CA PHE A 276 -10.78 2.26 5.23
C PHE A 276 -11.71 1.15 4.76
N THR A 277 -12.42 1.42 3.67
CA THR A 277 -13.25 0.43 2.98
C THR A 277 -12.84 0.35 1.53
N GLN A 278 -12.58 -0.87 1.05
CA GLN A 278 -12.27 -1.11 -0.36
C GLN A 278 -13.43 -0.68 -1.27
N MET A 279 -13.12 -0.06 -2.42
CA MET A 279 -14.13 0.18 -3.45
C MET A 279 -14.85 -1.12 -3.84
N GLY A 280 -16.18 -1.04 -3.90
CA GLY A 280 -17.10 -2.15 -4.10
C GLY A 280 -17.61 -2.77 -2.79
N CYS A 281 -16.88 -2.64 -1.68
CA CYS A 281 -17.35 -3.10 -0.38
C CYS A 281 -18.33 -2.09 0.25
N THR A 282 -19.15 -2.60 1.17
CA THR A 282 -20.16 -1.81 1.89
C THR A 282 -19.63 -1.42 3.27
N ALA A 283 -19.86 -0.18 3.68
CA ALA A 283 -19.56 0.31 5.02
C ALA A 283 -20.75 1.06 5.61
N ASP A 284 -20.86 1.05 6.94
CA ASP A 284 -21.87 1.80 7.66
C ASP A 284 -21.42 3.25 7.79
N LEU A 285 -21.99 4.13 6.96
CA LEU A 285 -21.65 5.55 6.94
C LEU A 285 -22.77 6.37 7.59
N ILE A 286 -22.41 7.55 8.11
CA ILE A 286 -23.40 8.56 8.45
C ILE A 286 -23.99 9.09 7.14
N THR A 287 -25.30 8.90 6.96
CA THR A 287 -26.04 9.28 5.74
C THR A 287 -27.04 10.41 5.98
N LYS A 288 -27.28 10.75 7.24
CA LYS A 288 -28.16 11.84 7.66
C LYS A 288 -27.71 12.39 9.00
N ILE A 289 -27.65 13.72 9.09
CA ILE A 289 -27.54 14.45 10.36
C ILE A 289 -28.63 15.52 10.34
N SER A 290 -29.65 15.36 11.19
CA SER A 290 -30.76 16.31 11.33
C SER A 290 -30.85 16.88 12.74
N ILE A 291 -31.49 18.03 12.85
CA ILE A 291 -31.78 18.67 14.14
C ILE A 291 -33.28 18.55 14.38
N GLU A 292 -33.66 17.77 15.39
CA GLU A 292 -35.07 17.55 15.73
C GLU A 292 -35.41 18.23 17.05
N GLN A 293 -36.60 18.83 17.12
CA GLN A 293 -37.13 19.44 18.32
C GLN A 293 -37.81 18.35 19.17
N ILE A 294 -37.32 18.10 20.38
CA ILE A 294 -37.80 17.02 21.25
C ILE A 294 -38.99 17.45 22.11
N THR A 295 -39.13 18.75 22.39
CA THR A 295 -40.16 19.27 23.30
C THR A 295 -40.76 20.58 22.80
N ASP A 296 -41.99 20.86 23.26
CA ASP A 296 -42.67 22.16 23.04
C ASP A 296 -41.91 23.35 23.63
N SER A 297 -40.95 23.10 24.54
CA SER A 297 -40.05 24.11 25.11
C SER A 297 -38.91 24.55 24.17
N GLY A 298 -38.81 24.02 22.95
CA GLY A 298 -37.81 24.42 21.96
C GLY A 298 -36.46 23.68 22.08
N LEU A 299 -36.37 22.63 22.88
CA LEU A 299 -35.13 21.87 23.06
C LEU A 299 -34.82 21.06 21.79
N LYS A 300 -33.69 21.35 21.16
CA LYS A 300 -33.21 20.68 19.94
C LYS A 300 -32.20 19.60 20.28
N ASN A 301 -32.25 18.48 19.56
CA ASN A 301 -31.25 17.42 19.64
C ASN A 301 -30.74 17.01 18.26
N LEU A 302 -29.55 16.41 18.26
CA LEU A 302 -28.89 15.91 17.07
C LEU A 302 -29.34 14.47 16.80
N MET A 303 -29.93 14.23 15.64
CA MET A 303 -30.27 12.91 15.15
C MET A 303 -29.30 12.53 14.05
N CYS A 304 -28.60 11.41 14.24
CA CYS A 304 -27.64 10.86 13.29
C CYS A 304 -28.18 9.52 12.80
N SER A 305 -28.33 9.34 11.49
CA SER A 305 -28.67 8.06 10.90
C SER A 305 -27.44 7.47 10.20
N ILE A 306 -27.20 6.20 10.50
CA ILE A 306 -26.12 5.40 9.92
C ILE A 306 -26.78 4.38 9.00
N SER A 307 -26.23 4.19 7.81
CA SER A 307 -26.75 3.21 6.86
C SER A 307 -25.61 2.57 6.07
N PRO A 308 -25.79 1.32 5.62
CA PRO A 308 -24.85 0.70 4.70
C PRO A 308 -24.78 1.49 3.38
N VAL A 309 -23.57 1.81 2.94
CA VAL A 309 -23.27 2.52 1.70
C VAL A 309 -22.17 1.78 0.94
N THR A 310 -22.35 1.64 -0.37
CA THR A 310 -21.37 1.05 -1.28
C THR A 310 -20.94 2.08 -2.30
N LEU A 311 -19.63 2.35 -2.34
CA LEU A 311 -19.01 3.10 -3.42
C LEU A 311 -18.29 2.16 -4.37
N SER A 312 -18.30 2.45 -5.66
CA SER A 312 -17.55 1.68 -6.67
C SER A 312 -17.01 2.58 -7.77
N ILE A 313 -16.04 2.09 -8.54
CA ILE A 313 -15.52 2.82 -9.71
C ILE A 313 -16.06 2.15 -10.97
N LYS A 314 -16.85 2.89 -11.77
CA LYS A 314 -17.41 2.38 -13.03
C LYS A 314 -16.35 2.25 -14.10
N ASN A 315 -15.58 3.31 -14.27
CA ASN A 315 -14.44 3.41 -15.18
C ASN A 315 -13.59 4.60 -14.75
N TYR A 316 -12.39 4.68 -15.31
CA TYR A 316 -11.52 5.83 -15.13
C TYR A 316 -10.57 5.95 -16.31
N VAL A 317 -10.00 7.15 -16.41
CA VAL A 317 -9.18 7.58 -17.54
C VAL A 317 -7.94 8.25 -16.98
N VAL A 318 -6.76 7.75 -17.33
CA VAL A 318 -5.50 8.45 -17.09
C VAL A 318 -5.34 9.52 -18.15
N THR A 319 -5.17 10.75 -17.68
CA THR A 319 -5.06 11.93 -18.53
C THR A 319 -3.62 12.37 -18.71
N GLU A 320 -2.78 12.15 -17.70
CA GLU A 320 -1.38 12.57 -17.73
C GLU A 320 -0.53 11.65 -16.86
N VAL A 321 0.66 11.30 -17.37
CA VAL A 321 1.74 10.68 -16.59
C VAL A 321 3.04 11.42 -16.91
N THR A 322 3.74 11.82 -15.86
CA THR A 322 5.05 12.48 -15.92
C THR A 322 5.99 11.80 -14.93
N ALA A 323 7.23 11.51 -15.32
CA ALA A 323 8.28 11.07 -14.41
C ALA A 323 9.13 12.29 -14.04
N ASN A 324 9.28 12.53 -12.74
CA ASN A 324 10.12 13.60 -12.22
C ASN A 324 11.42 12.94 -11.77
N MET A 325 12.42 13.01 -12.64
CA MET A 325 13.70 12.34 -12.46
C MET A 325 14.69 13.31 -11.85
N SER A 326 15.19 12.97 -10.68
CA SER A 326 16.26 13.68 -9.98
C SER A 326 17.59 13.09 -10.41
N GLY A 327 18.60 13.93 -10.69
CA GLY A 327 19.89 13.45 -11.17
C GLY A 327 20.92 14.56 -11.27
N TYR A 328 22.14 14.19 -11.65
CA TYR A 328 23.25 15.12 -11.81
C TYR A 328 24.14 14.73 -12.97
N LYS A 329 24.88 15.72 -13.49
CA LYS A 329 26.02 15.47 -14.38
C LYS A 329 27.27 15.22 -13.55
N ALA A 330 28.23 14.52 -14.12
CA ALA A 330 29.49 14.28 -13.46
C ALA A 330 30.67 14.60 -14.37
N THR A 331 31.83 14.85 -13.75
CA THR A 331 33.05 15.13 -14.50
C THR A 331 33.51 13.90 -15.28
N ASP A 332 34.26 14.13 -16.36
CA ASP A 332 34.88 13.05 -17.13
C ASP A 332 35.79 12.17 -16.24
N ASP A 333 36.50 12.76 -15.29
CA ASP A 333 37.36 12.01 -14.34
C ASP A 333 36.53 11.10 -13.42
N TYR A 334 35.41 11.59 -12.88
CA TYR A 334 34.49 10.79 -12.08
C TYR A 334 33.90 9.64 -12.91
N LEU A 335 33.42 9.93 -14.12
CA LEU A 335 32.84 8.92 -15.01
C LEU A 335 33.88 7.87 -15.43
N GLN A 336 35.13 8.27 -15.66
CA GLN A 336 36.20 7.34 -15.97
C GLN A 336 36.51 6.41 -14.79
N ARG A 337 36.52 6.93 -13.55
CA ARG A 337 36.71 6.09 -12.35
C ARG A 337 35.59 5.07 -12.17
N ILE A 338 34.33 5.46 -12.40
CA ILE A 338 33.18 4.52 -12.37
C ILE A 338 33.35 3.45 -13.46
N ARG A 339 33.68 3.86 -14.69
CA ARG A 339 33.92 2.94 -15.81
C ARG A 339 35.02 1.93 -15.49
N ASP A 340 36.14 2.40 -14.98
CA ASP A 340 37.29 1.55 -14.61
C ASP A 340 36.91 0.60 -13.48
N PHE A 341 36.14 1.07 -12.50
CA PHE A 341 35.68 0.26 -11.38
C PHE A 341 34.77 -0.87 -11.87
N PHE A 342 33.73 -0.55 -12.63
CA PHE A 342 32.77 -1.55 -13.14
C PHE A 342 33.24 -2.25 -14.42
N ALA A 343 34.49 -2.05 -14.87
CA ALA A 343 35.01 -2.66 -16.09
C ALA A 343 35.02 -4.19 -16.02
N ASN A 344 35.39 -4.73 -14.85
CA ASN A 344 35.55 -6.17 -14.61
C ASN A 344 34.66 -6.69 -13.48
N ARG A 345 33.70 -5.90 -13.00
CA ARG A 345 32.72 -6.31 -11.98
C ARG A 345 31.31 -5.81 -12.33
N PRO A 346 30.25 -6.52 -11.97
CA PRO A 346 28.90 -6.02 -12.11
C PRO A 346 28.59 -4.89 -11.10
N PHE A 347 27.78 -3.92 -11.51
CA PHE A 347 27.05 -3.06 -10.60
C PHE A 347 25.78 -3.79 -10.17
N VAL A 348 25.67 -4.05 -8.88
CA VAL A 348 24.66 -4.90 -8.27
C VAL A 348 23.73 -4.07 -7.40
N VAL A 349 22.43 -4.15 -7.68
CA VAL A 349 21.40 -3.53 -6.85
C VAL A 349 20.48 -4.63 -6.31
N PRO A 350 20.38 -4.84 -4.99
CA PRO A 350 19.44 -5.81 -4.44
C PRO A 350 18.00 -5.34 -4.65
N SER A 351 17.12 -6.30 -4.76
CA SER A 351 15.70 -6.09 -4.99
C SER A 351 14.92 -7.27 -4.43
N GLN A 352 13.60 -7.20 -4.45
CA GLN A 352 12.75 -8.30 -4.07
C GLN A 352 11.59 -8.45 -5.04
N ARG A 353 11.04 -9.65 -5.08
CA ARG A 353 9.85 -9.97 -5.85
C ARG A 353 8.85 -10.72 -4.99
N VAL A 354 7.57 -10.41 -5.19
CA VAL A 354 6.47 -11.13 -4.54
C VAL A 354 5.74 -11.99 -5.56
N GLU A 355 5.46 -13.24 -5.19
CA GLU A 355 4.57 -14.13 -5.92
C GLU A 355 3.35 -14.52 -5.07
N ALA A 356 2.16 -14.28 -5.60
CA ALA A 356 0.90 -14.54 -4.88
C ALA A 356 0.24 -15.84 -5.35
N TRP A 357 -0.17 -16.65 -4.38
CA TRP A 357 -0.76 -17.98 -4.54
C TRP A 357 -2.07 -18.04 -3.74
N SER A 358 -3.21 -18.15 -4.42
CA SER A 358 -4.46 -18.41 -3.72
C SER A 358 -4.54 -19.87 -3.29
N PHE A 359 -4.92 -20.11 -2.04
CA PHE A 359 -5.26 -21.46 -1.60
C PHE A 359 -6.53 -21.96 -2.30
N PRO A 360 -6.72 -23.28 -2.45
CA PRO A 360 -7.86 -23.82 -3.19
C PRO A 360 -9.17 -23.78 -2.40
N THR A 361 -9.12 -23.68 -1.07
CA THR A 361 -10.30 -23.73 -0.21
C THR A 361 -10.41 -22.53 0.74
N SER A 362 -11.63 -21.98 0.84
CA SER A 362 -12.00 -20.97 1.83
C SER A 362 -12.09 -21.54 3.25
N ALA A 363 -12.13 -20.63 4.24
CA ALA A 363 -12.43 -21.00 5.61
C ALA A 363 -13.80 -21.69 5.73
N THR A 364 -13.89 -22.60 6.71
CA THR A 364 -15.10 -23.31 7.12
C THR A 364 -15.51 -22.88 8.53
N THR A 365 -16.64 -23.39 9.04
CA THR A 365 -17.09 -23.12 10.42
C THR A 365 -16.08 -23.54 11.50
N THR A 366 -15.20 -24.50 11.19
CA THR A 366 -14.14 -24.97 12.11
C THR A 366 -12.80 -24.27 11.85
N GLY A 367 -12.76 -23.30 10.93
CA GLY A 367 -11.56 -22.56 10.54
C GLY A 367 -10.98 -22.97 9.19
N ILE A 368 -9.69 -22.69 9.00
CA ILE A 368 -8.92 -22.91 7.78
C ILE A 368 -8.12 -24.21 7.93
N ARG A 369 -8.24 -25.07 6.94
CA ARG A 369 -7.31 -26.18 6.68
C ARG A 369 -7.23 -26.40 5.19
N THR A 370 -6.13 -25.98 4.59
CA THR A 370 -5.97 -25.95 3.14
C THR A 370 -4.51 -26.20 2.78
N SER A 371 -4.25 -26.74 1.60
CA SER A 371 -2.89 -26.95 1.11
C SER A 371 -2.81 -26.58 -0.37
N GLN A 372 -1.68 -26.00 -0.76
CA GLN A 372 -1.34 -25.69 -2.13
C GLN A 372 0.06 -26.24 -2.43
N ASN A 373 0.22 -26.88 -3.59
CA ASN A 373 1.52 -27.36 -4.05
C ASN A 373 2.17 -26.28 -4.91
N ILE A 374 3.29 -25.71 -4.44
CA ILE A 374 4.06 -24.69 -5.16
C ILE A 374 5.56 -25.02 -5.09
N PRO A 375 6.34 -24.64 -6.12
CA PRO A 375 7.79 -24.62 -5.99
C PRO A 375 8.18 -23.44 -5.11
N LEU A 376 9.16 -23.64 -4.23
CA LEU A 376 9.78 -22.56 -3.46
C LEU A 376 11.21 -22.41 -3.97
N SER A 377 11.61 -21.20 -4.33
CA SER A 377 12.98 -20.90 -4.79
C SER A 377 13.46 -19.69 -4.02
N HIS A 378 14.43 -19.90 -3.12
CA HIS A 378 15.04 -18.85 -2.29
C HIS A 378 14.01 -17.94 -1.59
N VAL A 379 12.98 -18.55 -0.99
CA VAL A 379 11.94 -17.79 -0.29
C VAL A 379 12.45 -17.29 1.05
N THR A 380 12.60 -15.98 1.19
CA THR A 380 13.13 -15.34 2.41
C THR A 380 12.05 -15.18 3.47
N ASP A 381 10.88 -14.74 3.04
CA ASP A 381 9.68 -14.54 3.85
C ASP A 381 8.43 -15.04 3.12
N SER A 382 7.44 -15.47 3.90
CA SER A 382 6.10 -15.75 3.41
C SER A 382 5.08 -14.85 4.10
N CYS A 383 4.12 -14.33 3.35
CA CYS A 383 3.07 -13.45 3.86
C CYS A 383 1.68 -14.07 3.62
N LEU A 384 0.82 -14.07 4.64
CA LEU A 384 -0.57 -14.52 4.50
C LEU A 384 -1.53 -13.34 4.52
N LEU A 385 -2.43 -13.31 3.53
CA LEU A 385 -3.52 -12.34 3.42
C LEU A 385 -4.88 -13.03 3.54
N PHE A 386 -5.82 -12.35 4.19
CA PHE A 386 -7.13 -12.88 4.56
C PHE A 386 -8.25 -12.01 3.97
N PRO A 387 -8.56 -12.17 2.66
CA PRO A 387 -9.62 -11.41 2.02
C PRO A 387 -10.99 -11.79 2.60
N LYS A 388 -11.85 -10.80 2.85
CA LYS A 388 -13.27 -11.02 3.17
C LYS A 388 -14.20 -10.85 1.98
N ASP A 389 -13.70 -10.25 0.91
CA ASP A 389 -14.41 -9.97 -0.32
C ASP A 389 -13.49 -10.31 -1.49
N ALA A 390 -14.03 -10.83 -2.59
CA ALA A 390 -13.25 -11.07 -3.80
C ALA A 390 -12.64 -9.78 -4.39
N ARG A 391 -13.16 -8.62 -3.97
CA ARG A 391 -12.68 -7.29 -4.36
C ARG A 391 -11.60 -6.74 -3.43
N ALA A 392 -11.32 -7.40 -2.29
CA ALA A 392 -10.30 -6.94 -1.35
C ALA A 392 -8.91 -7.03 -1.97
N THR A 393 -8.23 -5.90 -2.11
CA THR A 393 -6.88 -5.80 -2.69
C THR A 393 -5.88 -5.13 -1.76
N THR A 394 -6.33 -4.21 -0.92
CA THR A 394 -5.48 -3.40 -0.01
C THR A 394 -6.09 -3.25 1.38
N CYS A 395 -7.24 -3.86 1.63
CA CYS A 395 -7.95 -3.86 2.91
C CYS A 395 -8.09 -5.29 3.41
N PHE A 396 -7.14 -5.72 4.24
CA PHE A 396 -7.12 -7.04 4.85
C PHE A 396 -7.18 -6.90 6.35
N GLU A 397 -7.98 -7.73 7.01
CA GLU A 397 -8.24 -7.61 8.43
C GLU A 397 -7.85 -8.90 9.16
N ASN A 398 -7.49 -8.78 10.42
CA ASN A 398 -7.16 -9.93 11.26
C ASN A 398 -8.32 -10.94 11.27
N PRO A 399 -8.07 -12.23 10.97
CA PRO A 399 -9.11 -13.25 11.03
C PRO A 399 -9.58 -13.56 12.46
N CYS A 400 -8.80 -13.16 13.49
CA CYS A 400 -8.99 -13.48 14.91
C CYS A 400 -9.01 -15.00 15.17
N TYR A 401 -7.97 -15.67 14.68
CA TYR A 401 -7.82 -17.12 14.70
C TYR A 401 -6.67 -17.54 15.63
N HIS A 402 -6.82 -18.70 16.25
CA HIS A 402 -5.79 -19.40 17.01
C HIS A 402 -5.24 -20.58 16.22
N ASN A 403 -4.16 -21.17 16.70
CA ASN A 403 -3.50 -22.29 16.04
C ASN A 403 -3.11 -21.99 14.59
N MET A 404 -2.81 -20.73 14.30
CA MET A 404 -2.35 -20.26 13.00
C MET A 404 -0.94 -20.75 12.75
N GLN A 405 -0.76 -21.50 11.67
CA GLN A 405 0.52 -22.08 11.30
C GLN A 405 0.54 -22.51 9.83
N VAL A 406 1.71 -22.38 9.21
CA VAL A 406 2.01 -22.94 7.89
C VAL A 406 2.94 -24.13 8.06
N THR A 407 2.65 -25.24 7.41
CA THR A 407 3.52 -26.43 7.38
C THR A 407 4.00 -26.67 5.96
N THR A 408 5.32 -26.71 5.76
CA THR A 408 5.95 -27.02 4.48
C THR A 408 7.27 -27.75 4.70
N CYS A 409 7.65 -28.66 3.79
CA CYS A 409 8.88 -29.46 3.90
C CYS A 409 9.09 -30.14 5.26
N GLY A 410 8.00 -30.57 5.93
CA GLY A 410 8.06 -31.20 7.25
C GLY A 410 8.40 -30.25 8.41
N ARG A 411 8.42 -28.94 8.19
CA ARG A 411 8.64 -27.89 9.19
C ARG A 411 7.42 -27.00 9.33
N ASN A 412 7.28 -26.39 10.51
CA ASN A 412 6.20 -25.45 10.79
C ASN A 412 6.74 -24.02 10.86
N PHE A 413 5.95 -23.06 10.36
CA PHE A 413 6.21 -21.63 10.37
C PHE A 413 4.99 -20.89 10.95
N PRO A 414 5.12 -20.24 12.11
CA PRO A 414 6.21 -20.41 13.08
C PRO A 414 6.24 -21.84 13.66
N ASP A 415 7.26 -22.18 14.46
CA ASP A 415 7.43 -23.52 15.04
C ASP A 415 6.29 -23.91 16.00
N MET A 416 5.81 -22.94 16.78
CA MET A 416 4.67 -23.07 17.66
C MET A 416 3.40 -22.49 17.03
N PRO A 417 2.23 -23.12 17.23
CA PRO A 417 0.98 -22.57 16.74
C PRO A 417 0.64 -21.22 17.40
N MET A 418 0.29 -20.21 16.60
CA MET A 418 0.07 -18.84 17.10
C MET A 418 -1.41 -18.47 17.22
N ASN A 419 -1.69 -17.56 18.13
CA ASN A 419 -2.94 -16.82 18.24
C ASN A 419 -2.73 -15.40 17.76
N THR A 420 -3.53 -14.95 16.79
CA THR A 420 -3.34 -13.65 16.12
C THR A 420 -3.66 -12.44 17.00
N LEU A 421 -4.06 -12.63 18.25
CA LEU A 421 -4.32 -11.57 19.22
C LEU A 421 -3.37 -11.61 20.43
N ASP A 422 -2.46 -12.60 20.49
CA ASP A 422 -1.55 -12.74 21.63
C ASP A 422 -0.28 -11.90 21.46
N GLN A 423 0.30 -11.49 22.59
CA GLN A 423 1.51 -10.65 22.63
C GLN A 423 2.70 -11.27 21.87
N GLN A 424 2.85 -12.60 21.93
CA GLN A 424 3.93 -13.30 21.22
C GLN A 424 3.81 -13.16 19.71
N PHE A 425 2.58 -13.24 19.18
CA PHE A 425 2.32 -13.04 17.76
C PHE A 425 2.64 -11.60 17.35
N PHE A 426 2.23 -10.61 18.13
CA PHE A 426 2.54 -9.20 17.87
C PHE A 426 4.04 -8.94 17.78
N GLN A 427 4.82 -9.39 18.77
CA GLN A 427 6.28 -9.22 18.75
C GLN A 427 6.92 -9.95 17.57
N MET A 428 6.45 -11.16 17.25
CA MET A 428 6.93 -11.90 16.08
C MET A 428 6.70 -11.12 14.78
N GLN A 429 5.55 -10.47 14.62
CA GLN A 429 5.26 -9.68 13.41
C GLN A 429 6.14 -8.42 13.31
N LEU A 430 6.42 -7.74 14.42
CA LEU A 430 7.34 -6.60 14.44
C LEU A 430 8.77 -7.02 14.07
N ASN A 431 9.27 -8.11 14.67
CA ASN A 431 10.60 -8.64 14.37
C ASN A 431 10.70 -9.11 12.91
N ALA A 432 9.64 -9.76 12.41
CA ALA A 432 9.57 -10.23 11.03
C ALA A 432 9.57 -9.08 10.00
N SER A 433 9.13 -7.90 10.43
CA SER A 433 9.02 -6.71 9.60
C SER A 433 10.17 -5.71 9.83
N ASN A 434 11.13 -6.02 10.71
CA ASN A 434 12.19 -5.12 11.17
C ASN A 434 11.68 -3.79 11.78
N LEU A 435 10.55 -3.84 12.50
CA LEU A 435 9.87 -2.70 13.14
C LEU A 435 9.96 -2.74 14.69
N ASP A 436 10.88 -3.52 15.25
CA ASP A 436 11.06 -3.74 16.69
C ASP A 436 12.15 -2.85 17.34
N LEU A 437 12.97 -2.16 16.54
CA LEU A 437 14.13 -1.37 17.00
C LEU A 437 14.05 0.12 16.62
N LEU A 438 14.94 0.58 15.72
CA LEU A 438 15.07 1.98 15.31
C LEU A 438 13.87 2.49 14.51
N PHE A 439 13.11 1.57 13.91
CA PHE A 439 11.97 1.86 13.06
C PHE A 439 10.68 1.57 13.80
N GLU A 440 9.73 2.50 13.71
CA GLU A 440 8.41 2.39 14.34
C GLU A 440 7.37 1.96 13.32
N ALA A 441 6.48 1.05 13.74
CA ALA A 441 5.26 0.73 13.01
C ALA A 441 4.30 1.94 12.94
N THR A 442 3.46 1.96 11.91
CA THR A 442 2.32 2.88 11.86
C THR A 442 1.21 2.44 12.80
N ASP A 443 0.46 3.41 13.34
CA ASP A 443 -0.68 3.16 14.23
C ASP A 443 -1.67 2.14 13.60
N GLU A 444 -1.99 2.27 12.30
CA GLU A 444 -2.88 1.33 11.58
C GLU A 444 -2.34 -0.11 11.47
N PHE A 445 -1.01 -0.31 11.47
CA PHE A 445 -0.42 -1.65 11.42
C PHE A 445 -0.43 -2.28 12.81
N GLU A 446 -0.04 -1.51 13.83
CA GLU A 446 -0.09 -1.95 15.23
C GLU A 446 -1.52 -2.27 15.67
N ASP A 447 -2.48 -1.38 15.36
CA ASP A 447 -3.89 -1.56 15.70
C ASP A 447 -4.47 -2.81 15.02
N ALA A 448 -4.12 -3.06 13.75
CA ALA A 448 -4.57 -4.24 13.01
C ALA A 448 -4.08 -5.56 13.63
N LEU A 449 -2.89 -5.56 14.25
CA LEU A 449 -2.32 -6.73 14.92
C LEU A 449 -2.87 -6.94 16.33
N THR A 450 -3.23 -5.87 17.04
CA THR A 450 -3.51 -5.91 18.49
C THR A 450 -5.00 -5.80 18.84
N THR A 451 -5.80 -5.15 17.99
CA THR A 451 -7.21 -4.85 18.30
C THR A 451 -8.11 -6.06 18.02
N PRO A 452 -8.80 -6.62 19.03
CA PRO A 452 -9.75 -7.72 18.82
C PRO A 452 -10.97 -7.24 18.04
N ARG A 453 -11.52 -8.13 17.22
CA ARG A 453 -12.69 -7.82 16.36
C ARG A 453 -13.97 -8.52 16.76
N ASN A 454 -13.87 -9.42 17.71
CA ASN A 454 -14.98 -10.17 18.24
C ASN A 454 -14.68 -10.55 19.69
N THR A 455 -15.76 -10.79 20.42
CA THR A 455 -15.76 -11.43 21.72
C THR A 455 -16.57 -12.71 21.63
N ALA A 456 -16.64 -13.48 22.71
CA ALA A 456 -17.52 -14.64 22.80
C ALA A 456 -19.00 -14.32 22.50
N SER A 457 -19.44 -13.07 22.71
CA SER A 457 -20.85 -12.68 22.63
C SER A 457 -21.22 -11.80 21.44
N ARG A 458 -20.26 -11.06 20.83
CA ARG A 458 -20.56 -10.14 19.73
C ARG A 458 -19.35 -9.86 18.85
N ARG A 459 -19.61 -9.35 17.65
CA ARG A 459 -18.59 -8.67 16.83
C ARG A 459 -18.41 -7.23 17.30
N LEU A 460 -17.20 -6.70 17.14
CA LEU A 460 -16.82 -5.36 17.53
C LEU A 460 -16.70 -4.48 16.29
N ASN A 461 -17.22 -3.25 16.40
CA ASN A 461 -17.05 -2.25 15.36
C ASN A 461 -15.65 -1.62 15.49
N PRO A 462 -14.94 -1.42 14.37
CA PRO A 462 -13.63 -0.78 14.39
C PRO A 462 -13.77 0.68 14.85
N HIS A 463 -12.80 1.12 15.66
CA HIS A 463 -12.66 2.53 16.08
C HIS A 463 -11.40 3.20 15.51
N THR A 464 -10.61 2.44 14.75
CA THR A 464 -9.37 2.77 14.06
C THR A 464 -9.27 1.88 12.82
N ASP A 465 -8.30 2.11 11.93
CA ASP A 465 -8.11 1.25 10.76
C ASP A 465 -7.51 -0.10 11.16
N LEU A 466 -8.26 -1.16 10.86
CA LEU A 466 -7.83 -2.55 11.09
C LEU A 466 -7.55 -3.27 9.78
N THR A 467 -7.34 -2.51 8.69
CA THR A 467 -7.28 -3.04 7.32
C THR A 467 -5.86 -3.16 6.75
N SER A 468 -4.84 -2.84 7.54
CA SER A 468 -3.41 -3.08 7.25
C SER A 468 -2.92 -4.39 7.86
N PHE A 469 -3.71 -5.47 7.84
CA PHE A 469 -3.32 -6.74 8.43
C PHE A 469 -2.66 -7.68 7.43
N MET A 470 -1.54 -8.28 7.83
CA MET A 470 -0.95 -9.45 7.18
C MET A 470 -0.18 -10.28 8.20
N ILE A 471 0.10 -11.55 7.89
CA ILE A 471 0.98 -12.40 8.70
C ILE A 471 2.27 -12.65 7.94
N THR A 472 3.36 -12.05 8.38
CA THR A 472 4.72 -12.33 7.90
C THR A 472 5.31 -13.51 8.67
N LEU A 473 5.85 -14.47 7.94
CA LEU A 473 6.48 -15.69 8.41
C LEU A 473 7.91 -15.71 7.86
N GLN A 474 8.90 -15.51 8.73
CA GLN A 474 10.30 -15.57 8.34
C GLN A 474 10.70 -17.01 8.05
N CYS A 475 11.23 -17.25 6.86
CA CYS A 475 11.83 -18.53 6.48
C CYS A 475 13.33 -18.56 6.82
N GLU A 476 13.98 -17.40 6.88
CA GLU A 476 15.39 -17.24 7.23
C GLU A 476 15.64 -16.95 8.71
N ARG A 477 16.89 -17.17 9.16
CA ARG A 477 17.32 -16.82 10.52
C ARG A 477 17.75 -15.35 10.55
N ASN A 478 17.01 -14.53 11.28
CA ASN A 478 17.45 -13.17 11.60
C ASN A 478 18.64 -13.22 12.56
N SER A 479 19.86 -13.06 12.06
CA SER A 479 21.07 -12.96 12.88
C SER A 479 21.79 -11.65 12.58
N ASN A 480 21.46 -10.59 13.34
CA ASN A 480 22.29 -9.41 13.62
C ASN A 480 23.49 -9.17 12.68
N GLY A 481 23.22 -8.88 11.40
CA GLY A 481 24.24 -8.48 10.41
C GLY A 481 24.96 -9.59 9.64
N ALA A 482 24.63 -10.87 9.84
CA ALA A 482 25.10 -11.98 9.02
C ALA A 482 23.97 -12.98 8.79
N LEU A 483 23.17 -12.81 7.73
CA LEU A 483 22.24 -13.85 7.30
C LEU A 483 23.05 -15.05 6.81
N THR A 484 22.77 -16.25 7.34
CA THR A 484 23.46 -17.52 7.02
C THR A 484 22.46 -18.54 6.44
N PHE A 485 21.56 -18.08 5.57
CA PHE A 485 20.61 -18.94 4.88
C PHE A 485 20.14 -18.29 3.57
N ASP A 486 20.21 -19.01 2.44
CA ASP A 486 19.82 -18.56 1.10
C ASP A 486 18.31 -18.73 0.81
N GLY A 487 17.46 -18.45 1.80
CA GLY A 487 16.02 -18.68 1.73
C GLY A 487 15.60 -20.16 1.69
N GLN A 488 14.29 -20.41 1.78
CA GLN A 488 13.73 -21.74 1.61
C GLN A 488 13.66 -22.10 0.12
N ASP A 489 14.44 -23.11 -0.28
CA ASP A 489 14.50 -23.61 -1.65
C ASP A 489 14.15 -25.10 -1.74
N THR A 490 13.38 -25.46 -2.77
CA THR A 490 12.98 -26.82 -3.09
C THR A 490 13.54 -27.29 -4.43
N ASN A 491 14.50 -26.56 -5.03
CA ASN A 491 15.15 -26.88 -6.29
C ASN A 491 14.11 -27.15 -7.40
N ASN A 492 13.14 -26.25 -7.54
CA ASN A 492 12.01 -26.35 -8.49
C ASN A 492 11.07 -27.56 -8.27
N GLN A 493 11.17 -28.27 -7.14
CA GLN A 493 10.21 -29.32 -6.80
C GLN A 493 8.98 -28.72 -6.12
N ASN A 494 7.80 -29.15 -6.55
CA ASN A 494 6.55 -28.77 -5.89
C ASN A 494 6.49 -29.39 -4.49
N VAL A 495 6.29 -28.55 -3.49
CA VAL A 495 6.06 -28.98 -2.11
C VAL A 495 4.69 -28.52 -1.64
N SER A 496 4.07 -29.31 -0.76
CA SER A 496 2.81 -28.96 -0.13
C SER A 496 3.04 -27.92 0.95
N VAL A 497 2.44 -26.75 0.77
CA VAL A 497 2.31 -25.71 1.79
C VAL A 497 0.92 -25.81 2.40
N GLU A 498 0.81 -26.31 3.63
CA GLU A 498 -0.47 -26.45 4.36
C GLU A 498 -0.66 -25.25 5.31
N LEU A 499 -1.78 -24.54 5.18
CA LEU A 499 -2.21 -23.51 6.12
C LEU A 499 -3.30 -24.08 7.04
N ARG A 500 -3.13 -23.89 8.35
CA ARG A 500 -4.13 -24.22 9.37
C ARG A 500 -4.39 -23.06 10.33
N GLY A 501 -5.62 -23.01 10.85
CA GLY A 501 -6.04 -22.07 11.89
C GLY A 501 -7.51 -22.26 12.26
N GLY A 502 -7.87 -22.00 13.51
CA GLY A 502 -9.24 -22.10 14.02
C GLY A 502 -9.76 -20.77 14.58
N PRO A 503 -11.05 -20.45 14.45
CA PRO A 503 -11.60 -19.23 15.05
C PRO A 503 -11.50 -19.23 16.57
N ILE A 504 -11.02 -18.13 17.15
CA ILE A 504 -10.98 -17.94 18.62
C ILE A 504 -12.41 -18.00 19.20
N TYR A 505 -13.37 -17.38 18.50
CA TYR A 505 -14.79 -17.48 18.81
C TYR A 505 -15.55 -17.99 17.59
N GLN A 506 -16.27 -19.11 17.78
CA GLN A 506 -16.99 -19.81 16.72
C GLN A 506 -18.45 -19.34 16.59
N GLY A 507 -19.12 -19.78 15.52
CA GLY A 507 -20.53 -19.47 15.29
C GLY A 507 -20.73 -18.04 14.78
N GLU A 508 -21.77 -17.35 15.24
CA GLU A 508 -22.14 -16.01 14.76
C GLU A 508 -21.08 -14.93 15.06
N THR A 509 -20.19 -15.16 16.03
CA THR A 509 -19.15 -14.19 16.39
C THR A 509 -17.87 -14.35 15.59
N ASP A 510 -17.70 -15.41 14.78
CA ASP A 510 -16.55 -15.53 13.87
C ASP A 510 -16.59 -14.40 12.84
N CYS A 511 -15.64 -13.46 12.95
CA CYS A 511 -15.59 -12.26 12.13
C CYS A 511 -14.96 -12.49 10.75
N TYR A 512 -14.26 -13.60 10.52
CA TYR A 512 -13.65 -13.92 9.24
C TYR A 512 -14.57 -14.78 8.38
N TYR A 513 -15.09 -15.88 8.94
CA TYR A 513 -15.95 -16.81 8.22
C TYR A 513 -17.33 -16.21 7.90
N ASN A 514 -17.86 -15.36 8.76
CA ASN A 514 -19.13 -14.67 8.52
C ASN A 514 -18.86 -13.21 8.10
N VAL A 515 -18.86 -12.97 6.79
CA VAL A 515 -18.63 -11.64 6.23
C VAL A 515 -19.95 -10.85 6.28
N GLY A 516 -20.15 -10.07 7.33
CA GLY A 516 -21.38 -9.30 7.53
C GLY A 516 -22.59 -10.16 7.90
N ILE A 517 -23.80 -9.68 7.57
CA ILE A 517 -25.10 -10.25 8.00
C ILE A 517 -25.75 -11.12 6.90
N MET A 518 -25.33 -11.00 5.63
CA MET A 518 -25.99 -11.67 4.50
C MET A 518 -25.44 -13.06 4.15
N GLY A 519 -24.89 -13.80 5.13
CA GLY A 519 -24.36 -15.16 4.91
C GLY A 519 -23.19 -15.26 3.93
N LYS A 520 -22.54 -14.14 3.61
CA LYS A 520 -21.39 -14.08 2.71
C LYS A 520 -20.18 -14.74 3.36
N ARG A 521 -19.43 -15.51 2.55
CA ARG A 521 -18.23 -16.23 2.95
C ARG A 521 -16.98 -15.59 2.36
N PRO A 522 -15.83 -15.65 3.06
CA PRO A 522 -14.60 -15.10 2.54
C PRO A 522 -14.08 -15.94 1.36
N PRO A 523 -13.37 -15.32 0.40
CA PRO A 523 -12.52 -16.05 -0.53
C PRO A 523 -11.43 -16.87 0.20
N PRO A 524 -10.73 -17.77 -0.52
CA PRO A 524 -9.57 -18.45 0.05
C PRO A 524 -8.49 -17.45 0.50
N PRO A 525 -7.76 -17.76 1.59
CA PRO A 525 -6.56 -17.01 1.94
C PRO A 525 -5.55 -17.00 0.80
N ILE A 526 -4.66 -16.02 0.80
CA ILE A 526 -3.61 -15.86 -0.20
C ILE A 526 -2.26 -16.01 0.52
N LEU A 527 -1.39 -16.86 -0.01
CA LEU A 527 0.01 -16.97 0.36
C LEU A 527 0.83 -16.15 -0.62
N CYS A 528 1.67 -15.25 -0.12
CA CYS A 528 2.62 -14.50 -0.91
C CYS A 528 4.02 -14.93 -0.52
N THR A 529 4.83 -15.41 -1.46
CA THR A 529 6.24 -15.74 -1.25
C THR A 529 7.10 -14.55 -1.66
N ILE A 530 8.07 -14.19 -0.83
CA ILE A 530 9.01 -13.10 -1.06
C ILE A 530 10.35 -13.72 -1.42
N HIS A 531 10.94 -13.23 -2.50
CA HIS A 531 12.18 -13.73 -3.08
C HIS A 531 13.17 -12.59 -3.17
N ASP A 532 14.40 -12.84 -2.75
CA ASP A 532 15.51 -11.92 -2.99
C ASP A 532 15.95 -12.04 -4.46
N THR A 533 16.20 -10.88 -5.07
CA THR A 533 16.51 -10.77 -6.49
C THR A 533 17.55 -9.67 -6.69
N PHE A 534 18.26 -9.69 -7.81
CA PHE A 534 19.39 -8.79 -8.02
C PHE A 534 19.38 -8.17 -9.41
N TRP A 535 19.53 -6.86 -9.46
CA TRP A 535 19.88 -6.18 -10.70
C TRP A 535 21.37 -6.32 -10.93
N LEU A 536 21.78 -6.91 -12.04
CA LEU A 536 23.17 -7.03 -12.46
C LEU A 536 23.39 -6.20 -13.71
N PHE A 537 24.17 -5.13 -13.57
CA PHE A 537 24.58 -4.29 -14.69
C PHE A 537 26.05 -4.54 -15.02
N GLY A 538 26.33 -4.87 -16.29
CA GLY A 538 27.69 -5.08 -16.79
C GLY A 538 28.02 -4.08 -17.90
N PRO A 539 29.30 -3.70 -18.09
CA PRO A 539 29.69 -2.80 -19.18
C PRO A 539 29.70 -3.49 -20.56
N ALA A 540 29.56 -4.81 -20.61
CA ALA A 540 29.57 -5.60 -21.84
C ALA A 540 28.51 -5.10 -22.85
N ASN A 541 28.87 -5.06 -24.13
CA ASN A 541 28.03 -4.51 -25.22
C ASN A 541 27.52 -3.08 -24.94
N GLY A 542 28.35 -2.30 -24.24
CA GLY A 542 28.09 -0.93 -23.86
C GLY A 542 27.21 -0.78 -22.63
N GLY A 543 26.77 -1.85 -21.97
CA GLY A 543 25.81 -1.84 -20.86
C GLY A 543 24.78 -2.96 -21.02
N SER A 544 24.97 -4.10 -20.36
CA SER A 544 23.99 -5.19 -20.23
C SER A 544 23.27 -5.08 -18.89
N CYS A 545 21.99 -5.45 -18.86
CA CYS A 545 21.20 -5.54 -17.64
C CYS A 545 20.54 -6.92 -17.56
N VAL A 546 20.69 -7.58 -16.40
CA VAL A 546 19.99 -8.81 -16.05
C VAL A 546 19.28 -8.58 -14.73
N TYR A 547 18.02 -9.01 -14.65
CA TYR A 547 17.31 -9.11 -13.39
C TYR A 547 17.36 -10.58 -12.95
N ASP A 548 18.24 -10.87 -12.01
CA ASP A 548 18.52 -12.20 -11.53
C ASP A 548 17.51 -12.62 -10.47
N VAL A 549 16.88 -13.75 -10.73
CA VAL A 549 15.85 -14.37 -9.88
C VAL A 549 16.21 -15.80 -9.48
N ASN A 550 17.38 -16.29 -9.91
CA ASN A 550 17.76 -17.70 -9.74
C ASN A 550 18.95 -17.87 -8.82
N ASN A 551 19.86 -16.90 -8.76
CA ASN A 551 21.06 -17.03 -7.94
C ASN A 551 20.84 -16.51 -6.52
N THR A 552 21.54 -17.12 -5.57
CA THR A 552 21.56 -16.67 -4.18
C THR A 552 22.40 -15.41 -4.00
N PHE A 553 22.28 -14.77 -2.84
CA PHE A 553 23.13 -13.64 -2.49
C PHE A 553 24.62 -14.00 -2.55
N ASP A 554 25.02 -15.13 -1.95
CA ASP A 554 26.42 -15.58 -1.93
C ASP A 554 26.96 -15.83 -3.34
N GLU A 555 26.13 -16.41 -4.23
CA GLU A 555 26.48 -16.62 -5.63
C GLU A 555 26.67 -15.29 -6.37
N VAL A 556 25.80 -14.29 -6.13
CA VAL A 556 25.93 -12.96 -6.73
C VAL A 556 27.15 -12.21 -6.18
N ILE A 557 27.44 -12.28 -4.88
CA ILE A 557 28.63 -11.66 -4.28
C ILE A 557 29.92 -12.27 -4.83
N SER A 558 29.96 -13.58 -5.06
CA SER A 558 31.13 -14.22 -5.68
C SER A 558 31.47 -13.61 -7.06
N GLN A 559 30.46 -13.12 -7.79
CA GLN A 559 30.65 -12.42 -9.08
C GLN A 559 31.18 -10.99 -8.90
N ILE A 560 30.98 -10.36 -7.74
CA ILE A 560 31.52 -9.04 -7.41
C ILE A 560 32.99 -9.13 -6.99
N GLU A 561 33.34 -10.17 -6.22
CA GLU A 561 34.68 -10.31 -5.61
C GLU A 561 35.72 -10.95 -6.54
N GLY A 562 35.30 -11.73 -7.54
CA GLY A 562 36.17 -12.30 -8.58
C GLY A 562 36.80 -13.64 -8.22
#